data_AF-A0A7W4H012-F1
#
_entry.id   AF-A0A7W4H012-F1
#
_cell.length_a   1.000
_cell.length_b   1.000
_cell.length_c   1.000
_cell.angle_alpha   90.00
_cell.angle_beta   90.00
_cell.angle_gamma   90.00
#
_symmetry.space_group_name_H-M   'P 1'
#
loop_
_entity.id
_entity.type
_entity.pdbx_description
1 polymer ?
#
loop_
_entity_poly.entity_id
_entity_poly.type
_entity_poly.pdbx_seq_one_letter_code
_entity_poly.pdbx_strand_id
1 'polypeptide(L)'
;MKWRAFGAVVGFIKVWPALIGALMMSALMCLPAAAEGEAPSPLDASTIQRTAEQRIGGADRFGTAANLARWLPVGDGHRVVVATGEAFPDALSVGPLAAREQSRVLLTRGGSLPDPAVEELRRKVPQEILIVGGPGAVSDAVAAQLSSIAPVTRVGGTDRYETAALVAAGMTSDHVVVASGQVFADAVPAGPLAAKLGAPLLLTRQGELPSSTAQALRELAPSVVTVMGGPGAISEAVLQEIERVSGASATRIGGADRFETASLVARTYFPEADTALVASGIQFPDGLSGTPLAHAYGAPILLSTGNCASAFTTGALAAISPLHTIYLGGPSAVTSSPAPCGTSALRAGINPPRAAVPDEVPLGSPAEEAFYFVPHQDDELISMVGGIARDINDGRRVHVYLMFAGYWTRVKDALCTQLNRCLTNEQMTASRNAELLSSLERIGVPAGNVHFLYITEEASDSEATARGVITQVMTKAGPSARYRTMSWLDGHPSHFRLGHAVKDQCESDSIVDCLFFQSPLYQEQPEAIQSNPVVTPQGTVLTALPERVAAAAAAYKEDYPKLGRHSVGWRSVESQITWIENHAYSWAHGRVWASAADELAAAEWIDRYQSVYSASGSARTPTATIPFEEDID
;
A
#
# COMPACT_ATOMS: atom_id res chain seq x y z
N MET A 1 9.08 57.52 -39.99
CA MET A 1 9.97 58.71 -40.11
C MET A 1 10.83 58.76 -38.85
N LYS A 2 12.11 58.38 -38.80
CA LYS A 2 13.36 58.91 -39.38
C LYS A 2 13.95 60.13 -38.59
N TRP A 3 15.23 59.97 -38.17
CA TRP A 3 16.30 60.92 -37.69
C TRP A 3 16.54 60.99 -36.15
N ARG A 4 17.69 60.54 -35.57
CA ARG A 4 19.14 60.94 -35.64
C ARG A 4 19.41 62.26 -34.85
N ALA A 5 20.48 62.49 -34.05
CA ALA A 5 21.89 62.05 -34.06
C ALA A 5 22.60 62.37 -32.69
N PHE A 6 23.59 61.57 -32.23
CA PHE A 6 25.07 61.80 -32.18
C PHE A 6 25.67 62.62 -31.01
N GLY A 7 26.75 62.08 -30.41
CA GLY A 7 27.74 62.85 -29.65
C GLY A 7 28.59 62.00 -28.68
N ALA A 8 29.74 61.50 -29.14
CA ALA A 8 30.73 60.73 -28.36
C ALA A 8 31.84 61.63 -27.77
N VAL A 9 32.46 61.22 -26.66
CA VAL A 9 33.83 61.62 -26.28
C VAL A 9 34.58 60.41 -25.74
N VAL A 10 35.80 60.22 -26.27
CA VAL A 10 36.78 59.17 -26.03
C VAL A 10 37.83 59.65 -25.03
N GLY A 11 38.39 58.78 -24.18
CA GLY A 11 39.48 59.12 -23.26
C GLY A 11 40.28 57.92 -22.71
N PHE A 12 41.19 57.42 -23.54
CA PHE A 12 42.44 56.65 -23.31
C PHE A 12 42.89 56.16 -21.90
N ILE A 13 43.09 54.84 -21.82
CA ILE A 13 44.32 54.06 -21.50
C ILE A 13 45.28 54.57 -20.39
N LYS A 14 45.51 53.70 -19.39
CA LYS A 14 46.86 53.39 -18.85
C LYS A 14 46.93 52.02 -18.17
N VAL A 15 48.03 51.32 -18.41
CA VAL A 15 48.33 49.91 -18.10
C VAL A 15 49.61 49.88 -17.23
N TRP A 16 49.59 49.05 -16.16
CA TRP A 16 50.70 48.36 -15.43
C TRP A 16 51.58 49.12 -14.40
N PRO A 17 52.32 48.44 -13.46
CA PRO A 17 52.57 46.99 -13.27
C PRO A 17 52.41 46.44 -11.83
N ALA A 18 52.82 45.17 -11.67
CA ALA A 18 52.57 44.19 -10.60
C ALA A 18 53.48 44.21 -9.34
N LEU A 19 53.10 43.31 -8.40
CA LEU A 19 53.89 42.57 -7.39
C LEU A 19 54.18 43.20 -6.02
N ILE A 20 53.60 42.57 -4.98
CA ILE A 20 54.17 42.02 -3.72
C ILE A 20 52.99 41.96 -2.70
N GLY A 21 52.50 40.78 -2.32
CA GLY A 21 53.01 40.06 -1.16
C GLY A 21 52.00 39.01 -0.69
N ALA A 22 52.52 37.88 -0.24
CA ALA A 22 51.82 36.64 0.08
C ALA A 22 51.03 36.67 1.42
N LEU A 23 50.27 35.58 1.63
CA LEU A 23 49.60 35.09 2.85
C LEU A 23 48.14 35.52 3.07
N MET A 24 47.22 34.69 2.57
CA MET A 24 46.25 33.98 3.42
C MET A 24 45.55 32.86 2.62
N MET A 25 45.99 31.62 2.84
CA MET A 25 45.18 30.44 2.56
C MET A 25 44.10 30.34 3.64
N SER A 26 42.84 30.36 3.26
CA SER A 26 41.73 29.80 4.03
C SER A 26 40.67 29.32 3.06
N ALA A 27 40.40 28.02 3.12
CA ALA A 27 39.56 27.22 2.25
C ALA A 27 38.19 27.84 1.94
N LEU A 28 37.94 28.13 0.66
CA LEU A 28 36.60 28.10 0.08
C LEU A 28 36.51 26.78 -0.71
N MET A 29 35.95 25.75 -0.07
CA MET A 29 35.67 24.47 -0.73
C MET A 29 34.64 24.71 -1.83
N CYS A 30 35.09 24.58 -3.07
CA CYS A 30 34.25 24.40 -4.24
C CYS A 30 33.61 23.01 -4.11
N LEU A 31 32.31 22.94 -3.80
CA LEU A 31 31.55 21.71 -3.94
C LEU A 31 31.54 21.35 -5.44
N PRO A 32 31.92 20.13 -5.86
CA PRO A 32 31.71 19.73 -7.23
C PRO A 32 30.20 19.64 -7.47
N ALA A 33 29.73 20.18 -8.60
CA ALA A 33 28.41 19.88 -9.12
C ALA A 33 28.27 18.35 -9.17
N ALA A 34 27.19 17.83 -8.61
CA ALA A 34 26.85 16.41 -8.72
C ALA A 34 26.79 16.06 -10.20
N ALA A 35 27.66 15.15 -10.65
CA ALA A 35 27.58 14.59 -11.98
C ALA A 35 26.23 13.86 -12.11
N GLU A 36 25.35 14.39 -12.96
CA GLU A 36 24.17 13.69 -13.43
C GLU A 36 24.66 12.38 -14.07
N GLY A 37 24.24 11.25 -13.50
CA GLY A 37 24.58 9.93 -14.04
C GLY A 37 23.93 9.76 -15.41
N GLU A 38 24.75 9.71 -16.45
CA GLU A 38 24.35 9.34 -17.80
C GLU A 38 23.73 7.92 -17.77
N ALA A 39 22.53 7.75 -18.33
CA ALA A 39 21.89 6.45 -18.40
C ALA A 39 22.76 5.47 -19.22
N PRO A 40 22.90 4.19 -18.80
CA PRO A 40 23.72 3.23 -19.52
C PRO A 40 23.23 3.04 -20.97
N SER A 41 24.17 2.90 -21.89
CA SER A 41 23.91 2.60 -23.30
C SER A 41 23.15 1.26 -23.45
N PRO A 42 22.39 1.04 -24.55
CA PRO A 42 21.76 -0.25 -24.82
C PRO A 42 22.83 -1.34 -24.81
N LEU A 43 22.67 -2.34 -23.95
CA LEU A 43 23.67 -3.39 -23.81
C LEU A 43 23.71 -4.26 -25.08
N ASP A 44 24.90 -4.41 -25.64
CA ASP A 44 25.22 -5.48 -26.58
C ASP A 44 25.06 -6.83 -25.86
N ALA A 45 24.17 -7.69 -26.37
CA ALA A 45 23.84 -9.00 -25.81
C ALA A 45 25.06 -9.94 -25.68
N SER A 46 26.19 -9.60 -26.32
CA SER A 46 27.43 -10.39 -26.25
C SER A 46 28.31 -10.11 -25.02
N THR A 47 28.04 -9.08 -24.23
CA THR A 47 28.94 -8.63 -23.13
C THR A 47 28.38 -8.79 -21.72
N ILE A 48 27.30 -9.57 -21.53
CA ILE A 48 26.74 -9.79 -20.18
C ILE A 48 27.57 -10.85 -19.44
N GLN A 49 28.33 -10.44 -18.42
CA GLN A 49 28.89 -11.36 -17.45
C GLN A 49 27.77 -12.18 -16.81
N ARG A 50 27.96 -13.51 -16.73
CA ARG A 50 26.95 -14.53 -16.36
C ARG A 50 26.35 -14.43 -14.94
N THR A 51 26.52 -13.33 -14.22
CA THR A 51 26.10 -13.18 -12.80
C THR A 51 25.65 -11.76 -12.41
N ALA A 52 25.45 -10.83 -13.35
CA ALA A 52 25.11 -9.46 -12.98
C ALA A 52 23.60 -9.30 -12.68
N GLU A 53 23.25 -9.21 -11.39
CA GLU A 53 21.97 -8.66 -10.96
C GLU A 53 21.81 -7.23 -11.49
N GLN A 54 20.66 -6.94 -12.11
CA GLN A 54 20.42 -5.67 -12.76
C GLN A 54 19.22 -4.98 -12.14
N ARG A 55 19.28 -3.65 -11.99
CA ARG A 55 18.18 -2.84 -11.47
C ARG A 55 17.80 -1.78 -12.49
N ILE A 56 16.49 -1.62 -12.68
CA ILE A 56 15.92 -0.52 -13.46
C ILE A 56 14.91 0.20 -12.58
N GLY A 57 15.27 1.39 -12.10
CA GLY A 57 14.42 2.19 -11.22
C GLY A 57 14.68 3.69 -11.42
N GLY A 58 13.74 4.52 -10.97
CA GLY A 58 13.88 5.98 -10.93
C GLY A 58 13.63 6.55 -9.53
N ALA A 59 13.70 7.87 -9.40
CA ALA A 59 13.36 8.58 -8.16
C ALA A 59 11.89 8.36 -7.74
N ASP A 60 11.02 8.14 -8.72
CA ASP A 60 9.64 7.77 -8.56
C ASP A 60 9.19 6.85 -9.71
N ARG A 61 7.91 6.48 -9.71
CA ARG A 61 7.28 5.64 -10.75
C ARG A 61 7.39 6.19 -12.17
N PHE A 62 7.41 7.52 -12.33
CA PHE A 62 7.53 8.17 -13.63
C PHE A 62 8.96 8.00 -14.15
N GLY A 63 9.93 8.19 -13.27
CA GLY A 63 11.34 7.89 -13.55
C GLY A 63 11.58 6.42 -13.86
N THR A 64 10.99 5.48 -13.09
CA THR A 64 11.13 4.04 -13.38
C THR A 64 10.58 3.69 -14.76
N ALA A 65 9.37 4.15 -15.10
CA ALA A 65 8.77 3.89 -16.42
C ALA A 65 9.61 4.46 -17.57
N ALA A 66 10.12 5.69 -17.42
CA ALA A 66 11.03 6.29 -18.39
C ALA A 66 12.34 5.48 -18.53
N ASN A 67 12.89 4.98 -17.43
CA ASN A 67 14.06 4.12 -17.47
C ASN A 67 13.76 2.79 -18.15
N LEU A 68 12.67 2.09 -17.82
CA LEU A 68 12.26 0.86 -18.51
C LEU A 68 12.09 1.05 -20.02
N ALA A 69 11.49 2.18 -20.43
CA ALA A 69 11.35 2.53 -21.84
C ALA A 69 12.69 2.63 -22.59
N ARG A 70 13.77 3.06 -21.91
CA ARG A 70 15.12 3.16 -22.50
C ARG A 70 15.74 1.80 -22.79
N TRP A 71 15.36 0.77 -22.05
CA TRP A 71 15.83 -0.61 -22.23
C TRP A 71 15.17 -1.31 -23.42
N LEU A 72 14.03 -0.82 -23.89
CA LEU A 72 13.35 -1.39 -25.04
C LEU A 72 14.04 -0.96 -26.34
N PRO A 73 14.44 -1.92 -27.20
CA PRO A 73 14.87 -1.60 -28.55
C PRO A 73 13.69 -0.96 -29.27
N VAL A 74 13.96 0.07 -30.08
CA VAL A 74 12.92 0.63 -30.95
C VAL A 74 13.46 0.78 -32.37
N GLY A 75 12.70 0.23 -33.31
CA GLY A 75 12.91 0.38 -34.74
C GLY A 75 12.34 1.68 -35.29
N ASP A 76 12.47 1.85 -36.61
CA ASP A 76 11.79 2.92 -37.33
C ASP A 76 10.28 2.68 -37.25
N GLY A 77 9.47 3.68 -36.85
CA GLY A 77 8.02 3.46 -36.69
C GLY A 77 7.47 3.61 -35.28
N HIS A 78 8.30 3.86 -34.26
CA HIS A 78 7.92 3.54 -32.88
C HIS A 78 6.80 4.45 -32.33
N ARG A 79 5.78 3.80 -31.76
CA ARG A 79 4.71 4.41 -30.96
C ARG A 79 5.11 4.42 -29.48
N VAL A 80 4.68 5.44 -28.75
CA VAL A 80 4.79 5.50 -27.28
C VAL A 80 3.41 5.55 -26.68
N VAL A 81 3.15 4.67 -25.72
CA VAL A 81 1.94 4.66 -24.91
C VAL A 81 2.14 5.56 -23.70
N VAL A 82 1.17 6.42 -23.42
CA VAL A 82 1.13 7.25 -22.21
C VAL A 82 -0.14 6.95 -21.43
N ALA A 83 0.00 6.55 -20.17
CA ALA A 83 -1.11 6.31 -19.25
C ALA A 83 -0.85 7.01 -17.91
N THR A 84 -1.89 7.17 -17.09
CA THR A 84 -1.71 7.77 -15.76
C THR A 84 -0.94 6.85 -14.82
N GLY A 85 -0.04 7.43 -14.02
CA GLY A 85 0.69 6.79 -12.93
C GLY A 85 0.04 7.00 -11.54
N GLU A 86 -1.18 7.52 -11.48
CA GLU A 86 -1.88 7.82 -10.21
C GLU A 86 -2.93 6.74 -9.86
N ALA A 87 -3.66 6.24 -10.86
CA ALA A 87 -4.56 5.11 -10.76
C ALA A 87 -4.33 4.19 -11.97
N PHE A 88 -3.83 2.98 -11.77
CA PHE A 88 -3.10 2.25 -12.81
C PHE A 88 -3.83 1.18 -13.66
N PRO A 89 -5.17 1.04 -13.68
CA PRO A 89 -5.77 -0.03 -14.47
C PRO A 89 -5.61 0.20 -15.99
N ASP A 90 -5.45 1.44 -16.43
CA ASP A 90 -5.23 1.81 -17.83
C ASP A 90 -3.81 1.41 -18.30
N ALA A 91 -2.80 1.71 -17.49
CA ALA A 91 -1.41 1.30 -17.75
C ALA A 91 -1.23 -0.23 -17.70
N LEU A 92 -2.01 -0.91 -16.85
CA LEU A 92 -2.05 -2.37 -16.75
C LEU A 92 -2.60 -3.02 -18.02
N SER A 93 -3.79 -2.59 -18.46
CA SER A 93 -4.52 -3.20 -19.58
C SER A 93 -3.84 -2.98 -20.94
N VAL A 94 -3.09 -1.88 -21.11
CA VAL A 94 -2.31 -1.63 -22.33
C VAL A 94 -1.00 -2.40 -22.42
N GLY A 95 -0.51 -2.99 -21.32
CA GLY A 95 0.75 -3.72 -21.30
C GLY A 95 0.92 -4.73 -22.45
N PRO A 96 -0.04 -5.66 -22.68
CA PRO A 96 0.03 -6.63 -23.77
C PRO A 96 0.01 -6.01 -25.18
N LEU A 97 -0.79 -4.95 -25.39
CA LEU A 97 -0.80 -4.22 -26.66
C LEU A 97 0.57 -3.56 -26.91
N ALA A 98 1.09 -2.86 -25.90
CA ALA A 98 2.39 -2.22 -25.97
C ALA A 98 3.52 -3.23 -26.21
N ALA A 99 3.46 -4.39 -25.56
CA ALA A 99 4.40 -5.49 -25.78
C ALA A 99 4.38 -6.00 -27.22
N ARG A 100 3.19 -6.29 -27.76
CA ARG A 100 3.00 -6.77 -29.14
C ARG A 100 3.48 -5.75 -30.18
N GLU A 101 3.22 -4.46 -29.94
CA GLU A 101 3.63 -3.37 -30.83
C GLU A 101 5.08 -2.90 -30.58
N GLN A 102 5.83 -3.56 -29.67
CA GLN A 102 7.16 -3.14 -29.21
C GLN A 102 7.19 -1.65 -28.80
N SER A 103 6.07 -1.17 -28.28
CA SER A 103 5.86 0.21 -27.84
C SER A 103 6.33 0.41 -26.41
N ARG A 104 6.84 1.60 -26.15
CA ARG A 104 7.24 2.02 -24.80
C ARG A 104 6.04 2.49 -24.02
N VAL A 105 5.99 2.21 -22.72
CA VAL A 105 4.96 2.73 -21.82
C VAL A 105 5.59 3.79 -20.92
N LEU A 106 5.09 5.01 -20.99
CA LEU A 106 5.43 6.11 -20.09
C LEU A 106 4.24 6.45 -19.20
N LEU A 107 4.53 6.96 -18.01
CA LEU A 107 3.52 7.36 -17.04
C LEU A 107 3.43 8.88 -16.93
N THR A 108 2.23 9.40 -16.71
CA THR A 108 1.95 10.83 -16.47
C THR A 108 1.13 11.03 -15.19
N ARG A 109 1.14 12.24 -14.61
CA ARG A 109 0.09 12.66 -13.68
C ARG A 109 -1.14 13.05 -14.50
N GLY A 110 -2.34 13.03 -13.90
CA GLY A 110 -3.56 13.35 -14.64
C GLY A 110 -3.59 14.79 -15.17
N GLY A 111 -3.09 15.74 -14.37
CA GLY A 111 -3.04 17.17 -14.72
C GLY A 111 -1.71 17.68 -15.26
N SER A 112 -0.63 16.89 -15.21
CA SER A 112 0.70 17.35 -15.60
C SER A 112 1.60 16.24 -16.14
N LEU A 113 2.39 16.55 -17.17
CA LEU A 113 3.37 15.64 -17.74
C LEU A 113 4.70 15.77 -16.98
N PRO A 114 5.20 14.72 -16.30
CA PRO A 114 6.45 14.76 -15.54
C PRO A 114 7.69 14.87 -16.44
N ASP A 115 8.74 15.53 -15.93
CA ASP A 115 10.00 15.72 -16.67
C ASP A 115 10.61 14.42 -17.21
N PRO A 116 10.67 13.30 -16.46
CA PRO A 116 11.21 12.04 -17.00
C PRO A 116 10.48 11.53 -18.27
N ALA A 117 9.17 11.76 -18.35
CA ALA A 117 8.38 11.40 -19.53
C ALA A 117 8.65 12.35 -20.70
N VAL A 118 8.74 13.66 -20.44
CA VAL A 118 9.09 14.67 -21.46
C VAL A 118 10.47 14.40 -22.03
N GLU A 119 11.45 14.16 -21.17
CA GLU A 119 12.83 13.87 -21.56
C GLU A 119 12.91 12.63 -22.44
N GLU A 120 12.25 11.53 -22.07
CA GLU A 120 12.27 10.31 -22.87
C GLU A 120 11.60 10.49 -24.24
N LEU A 121 10.46 11.19 -24.28
CA LEU A 121 9.77 11.52 -25.53
C LEU A 121 10.63 12.40 -26.45
N ARG A 122 11.41 13.35 -25.89
CA ARG A 122 12.29 14.22 -26.69
C ARG A 122 13.59 13.53 -27.10
N ARG A 123 14.14 12.67 -26.23
CA ARG A 123 15.35 11.90 -26.51
C ARG A 123 15.14 10.97 -27.71
N LYS A 124 13.95 10.37 -27.84
CA LYS A 124 13.60 9.55 -29.00
C LYS A 124 12.15 9.78 -29.43
N VAL A 125 11.95 10.85 -30.21
CA VAL A 125 10.65 11.31 -30.70
C VAL A 125 9.88 10.18 -31.40
N PRO A 126 8.68 9.79 -30.91
CA PRO A 126 7.88 8.76 -31.54
C PRO A 126 7.16 9.27 -32.78
N GLN A 127 6.72 8.34 -33.64
CA GLN A 127 5.84 8.69 -34.75
C GLN A 127 4.42 9.01 -34.28
N GLU A 128 4.02 8.41 -33.17
CA GLU A 128 2.69 8.57 -32.58
C GLU A 128 2.75 8.34 -31.07
N ILE A 129 1.93 9.10 -30.34
CA ILE A 129 1.68 8.91 -28.92
C ILE A 129 0.25 8.42 -28.75
N LEU A 130 0.10 7.23 -28.16
CA LEU A 130 -1.20 6.69 -27.77
C LEU A 130 -1.46 6.99 -26.30
N ILE A 131 -2.40 7.88 -26.01
CA ILE A 131 -2.91 8.08 -24.66
C ILE A 131 -3.90 6.98 -24.33
N VAL A 132 -3.68 6.28 -23.22
CA VAL A 132 -4.65 5.31 -22.68
C VAL A 132 -5.26 5.87 -21.41
N GLY A 133 -6.59 5.97 -21.41
CA GLY A 133 -7.40 6.59 -20.37
C GLY A 133 -8.16 7.81 -20.88
N GLY A 134 -9.34 8.04 -20.30
CA GLY A 134 -10.18 9.20 -20.60
C GLY A 134 -9.59 10.52 -20.08
N PRO A 135 -10.23 11.68 -20.35
CA PRO A 135 -9.77 12.99 -19.89
C PRO A 135 -9.64 13.13 -18.37
N GLY A 136 -10.40 12.35 -17.59
CA GLY A 136 -10.27 12.30 -16.13
C GLY A 136 -8.98 11.61 -15.65
N ALA A 137 -8.41 10.70 -16.45
CA ALA A 137 -7.17 9.99 -16.15
C ALA A 137 -5.96 10.73 -16.71
N VAL A 138 -6.06 11.25 -17.94
CA VAL A 138 -5.04 12.07 -18.60
C VAL A 138 -5.73 13.27 -19.22
N SER A 139 -5.59 14.44 -18.61
CA SER A 139 -6.29 15.67 -19.00
C SER A 139 -5.98 16.11 -20.44
N ASP A 140 -6.88 16.91 -21.01
CA ASP A 140 -6.67 17.50 -22.33
C ASP A 140 -5.48 18.47 -22.35
N ALA A 141 -5.13 19.06 -21.21
CA ALA A 141 -3.92 19.86 -21.07
C ALA A 141 -2.65 19.00 -21.29
N VAL A 142 -2.59 17.81 -20.68
CA VAL A 142 -1.50 16.86 -20.92
C VAL A 142 -1.52 16.37 -22.37
N ALA A 143 -2.70 16.08 -22.94
CA ALA A 143 -2.80 15.68 -24.34
C ALA A 143 -2.31 16.77 -25.32
N ALA A 144 -2.58 18.04 -25.04
CA ALA A 144 -2.07 19.17 -25.81
C ALA A 144 -0.55 19.30 -25.69
N GLN A 145 0.03 19.06 -24.50
CA GLN A 145 1.48 19.02 -24.32
C GLN A 145 2.12 17.89 -25.14
N LEU A 146 1.55 16.69 -25.11
CA LEU A 146 2.02 15.54 -25.89
C LEU A 146 1.91 15.81 -27.41
N SER A 147 0.82 16.45 -27.85
CA SER A 147 0.57 16.80 -29.26
C SER A 147 1.60 17.80 -29.82
N SER A 148 2.28 18.55 -28.96
CA SER A 148 3.39 19.42 -29.37
C SER A 148 4.68 18.66 -29.68
N ILE A 149 4.77 17.38 -29.30
CA ILE A 149 5.94 16.51 -29.50
C ILE A 149 5.74 15.58 -30.70
N ALA A 150 4.58 14.91 -30.77
CA ALA A 150 4.22 13.99 -31.85
C ALA A 150 2.70 13.89 -32.00
N PRO A 151 2.16 13.38 -33.12
CA PRO A 151 0.73 13.08 -33.27
C PRO A 151 0.18 12.26 -32.11
N VAL A 152 -1.00 12.62 -31.61
CA VAL A 152 -1.64 11.98 -30.46
C VAL A 152 -2.95 11.32 -30.86
N THR A 153 -3.13 10.07 -30.44
CA THR A 153 -4.43 9.39 -30.40
C THR A 153 -4.80 9.06 -28.97
N ARG A 154 -6.09 8.94 -28.67
CA ARG A 154 -6.58 8.55 -27.34
C ARG A 154 -7.50 7.34 -27.42
N VAL A 155 -7.27 6.37 -26.53
CA VAL A 155 -8.19 5.25 -26.25
C VAL A 155 -8.55 5.31 -24.77
N GLY A 156 -9.81 5.58 -24.45
CA GLY A 156 -10.24 5.68 -23.06
C GLY A 156 -11.76 5.65 -22.92
N GLY A 157 -12.25 4.81 -22.02
CA GLY A 157 -13.66 4.71 -21.68
C GLY A 157 -14.07 5.60 -20.51
N THR A 158 -15.33 5.48 -20.11
CA THR A 158 -15.90 6.11 -18.91
C THR A 158 -15.32 5.55 -17.61
N ASP A 159 -14.87 4.30 -17.63
CA ASP A 159 -14.17 3.66 -16.53
C ASP A 159 -13.04 2.73 -17.01
N ARG A 160 -12.36 2.12 -16.03
CA ARG A 160 -11.23 1.23 -16.27
C ARG A 160 -11.58 -0.06 -17.05
N TYR A 161 -12.82 -0.52 -16.94
CA TYR A 161 -13.27 -1.75 -17.58
C TYR A 161 -13.56 -1.47 -19.06
N GLU A 162 -14.21 -0.34 -19.34
CA GLU A 162 -14.42 0.14 -20.70
C GLU A 162 -13.10 0.51 -21.39
N THR A 163 -12.16 1.19 -20.72
CA THR A 163 -10.82 1.42 -21.30
C THR A 163 -10.13 0.10 -21.67
N ALA A 164 -10.13 -0.90 -20.78
CA ALA A 164 -9.55 -2.20 -21.06
C ALA A 164 -10.24 -2.91 -22.24
N ALA A 165 -11.58 -2.82 -22.35
CA ALA A 165 -12.33 -3.36 -23.48
C ALA A 165 -11.96 -2.67 -24.81
N LEU A 166 -11.81 -1.34 -24.81
CA LEU A 166 -11.42 -0.58 -26.00
C LEU A 166 -9.98 -0.88 -26.44
N VAL A 167 -9.06 -1.03 -25.49
CA VAL A 167 -7.68 -1.47 -25.78
C VAL A 167 -7.70 -2.89 -26.37
N ALA A 168 -8.50 -3.79 -25.79
CA ALA A 168 -8.61 -5.17 -26.24
C ALA A 168 -9.17 -5.30 -27.67
N ALA A 169 -10.08 -4.41 -28.08
CA ALA A 169 -10.62 -4.36 -29.44
C ALA A 169 -9.54 -4.10 -30.52
N GLY A 170 -8.40 -3.49 -30.14
CA GLY A 170 -7.23 -3.34 -31.02
C GLY A 170 -6.39 -4.62 -31.18
N MET A 171 -6.75 -5.70 -30.48
CA MET A 171 -6.02 -6.96 -30.47
C MET A 171 -6.86 -8.08 -31.08
N THR A 172 -6.19 -9.10 -31.61
CA THR A 172 -6.83 -10.31 -32.16
C THR A 172 -6.08 -11.49 -31.59
N SER A 173 -6.80 -12.36 -30.87
CA SER A 173 -6.23 -13.55 -30.23
C SER A 173 -7.34 -14.56 -29.92
N ASP A 174 -7.01 -15.84 -29.99
CA ASP A 174 -7.88 -16.93 -29.55
C ASP A 174 -7.93 -17.05 -28.02
N HIS A 175 -7.12 -16.27 -27.30
CA HIS A 175 -6.99 -16.28 -25.85
C HIS A 175 -7.30 -14.90 -25.28
N VAL A 176 -8.04 -14.83 -24.19
CA VAL A 176 -8.22 -13.60 -23.38
C VAL A 176 -7.77 -13.84 -21.95
N VAL A 177 -7.02 -12.90 -21.37
CA VAL A 177 -6.70 -12.90 -19.94
C VAL A 177 -7.62 -11.91 -19.23
N VAL A 178 -8.19 -12.31 -18.10
CA VAL A 178 -9.07 -11.47 -17.27
C VAL A 178 -8.46 -11.35 -15.87
N ALA A 179 -8.30 -10.13 -15.37
CA ALA A 179 -7.81 -9.85 -14.02
C ALA A 179 -8.75 -8.91 -13.24
N SER A 180 -8.54 -8.80 -11.93
CA SER A 180 -9.30 -7.85 -11.11
C SER A 180 -8.91 -6.41 -11.43
N GLY A 181 -9.89 -5.57 -11.70
CA GLY A 181 -9.71 -4.12 -11.81
C GLY A 181 -9.71 -3.40 -10.47
N GLN A 182 -9.93 -4.11 -9.35
CA GLN A 182 -10.01 -3.54 -7.99
C GLN A 182 -8.77 -3.88 -7.14
N VAL A 183 -8.20 -5.07 -7.34
CA VAL A 183 -7.00 -5.55 -6.64
C VAL A 183 -5.93 -5.93 -7.66
N PHE A 184 -4.87 -5.13 -7.77
CA PHE A 184 -3.92 -5.22 -8.89
C PHE A 184 -2.81 -6.26 -8.74
N ALA A 185 -2.71 -6.90 -7.57
CA ALA A 185 -1.59 -7.77 -7.24
C ALA A 185 -1.49 -8.97 -8.18
N ASP A 186 -2.62 -9.60 -8.51
CA ASP A 186 -2.68 -10.71 -9.48
C ASP A 186 -2.65 -10.24 -10.94
N ALA A 187 -2.87 -8.94 -11.18
CA ALA A 187 -2.85 -8.37 -12.51
C ALA A 187 -1.43 -8.04 -13.02
N VAL A 188 -0.48 -7.75 -12.12
CA VAL A 188 0.93 -7.54 -12.50
C VAL A 188 1.52 -8.75 -13.25
N PRO A 189 1.43 -9.99 -12.73
CA PRO A 189 1.89 -11.17 -13.49
C PRO A 189 0.99 -11.52 -14.68
N ALA A 190 -0.25 -11.00 -14.73
CA ALA A 190 -1.16 -11.20 -15.87
C ALA A 190 -0.69 -10.50 -17.15
N GLY A 191 -0.02 -9.34 -17.02
CA GLY A 191 0.50 -8.58 -18.17
C GLY A 191 1.49 -9.39 -19.02
N PRO A 192 2.62 -9.89 -18.45
CA PRO A 192 3.56 -10.73 -19.17
C PRO A 192 2.94 -12.02 -19.70
N LEU A 193 2.02 -12.64 -18.95
CA LEU A 193 1.27 -13.82 -19.41
C LEU A 193 0.46 -13.49 -20.67
N ALA A 194 -0.36 -12.45 -20.63
CA ALA A 194 -1.16 -12.00 -21.75
C ALA A 194 -0.28 -11.63 -22.96
N ALA A 195 0.82 -10.91 -22.74
CA ALA A 195 1.78 -10.58 -23.78
C ALA A 195 2.42 -11.84 -24.41
N LYS A 196 2.80 -12.85 -23.61
CA LYS A 196 3.35 -14.12 -24.10
C LYS A 196 2.33 -14.87 -24.98
N LEU A 197 1.06 -14.84 -24.60
CA LEU A 197 -0.03 -15.49 -25.33
C LEU A 197 -0.55 -14.65 -26.52
N GLY A 198 -0.02 -13.44 -26.72
CA GLY A 198 -0.56 -12.47 -27.69
C GLY A 198 -2.02 -12.06 -27.37
N ALA A 199 -2.46 -12.25 -26.14
CA ALA A 199 -3.83 -12.06 -25.67
C ALA A 199 -4.07 -10.63 -25.15
N PRO A 200 -5.27 -10.06 -25.31
CA PRO A 200 -5.66 -8.87 -24.57
C PRO A 200 -5.86 -9.18 -23.08
N LEU A 201 -5.67 -8.15 -22.25
CA LEU A 201 -5.95 -8.18 -20.81
C LEU A 201 -7.19 -7.36 -20.50
N LEU A 202 -8.29 -8.04 -20.19
CA LEU A 202 -9.54 -7.43 -19.72
C LEU A 202 -9.57 -7.35 -18.19
N LEU A 203 -10.40 -6.45 -17.68
CA LEU A 203 -10.59 -6.23 -16.24
C LEU A 203 -12.02 -6.55 -15.82
N THR A 204 -12.19 -7.00 -14.58
CA THR A 204 -13.52 -7.25 -13.98
C THR A 204 -13.57 -6.81 -12.51
N ARG A 205 -14.78 -6.70 -11.94
CA ARG A 205 -14.97 -6.55 -10.49
C ARG A 205 -14.93 -7.93 -9.83
N GLN A 206 -14.75 -7.95 -8.51
CA GLN A 206 -14.70 -9.19 -7.74
C GLN A 206 -16.02 -9.98 -7.79
N GLY A 207 -17.16 -9.31 -7.64
CA GLY A 207 -18.48 -9.94 -7.60
C GLY A 207 -19.37 -9.70 -8.83
N GLU A 208 -18.88 -8.99 -9.84
CA GLU A 208 -19.69 -8.57 -11.00
C GLU A 208 -18.83 -8.51 -12.27
N LEU A 209 -19.35 -9.02 -13.40
CA LEU A 209 -18.75 -8.83 -14.73
C LEU A 209 -19.31 -7.55 -15.37
N PRO A 210 -18.49 -6.50 -15.56
CA PRO A 210 -18.94 -5.27 -16.21
C PRO A 210 -19.47 -5.52 -17.63
N SER A 211 -20.50 -4.76 -18.03
CA SER A 211 -21.13 -4.90 -19.35
C SER A 211 -20.14 -4.70 -20.51
N SER A 212 -19.19 -3.76 -20.37
CA SER A 212 -18.12 -3.52 -21.34
C SER A 212 -17.18 -4.72 -21.48
N THR A 213 -16.78 -5.33 -20.37
CA THR A 213 -15.99 -6.57 -20.35
C THR A 213 -16.75 -7.73 -20.99
N ALA A 214 -18.03 -7.89 -20.64
CA ALA A 214 -18.90 -8.92 -21.22
C ALA A 214 -19.08 -8.73 -22.74
N GLN A 215 -19.21 -7.49 -23.20
CA GLN A 215 -19.27 -7.18 -24.63
C GLN A 215 -17.96 -7.51 -25.33
N ALA A 216 -16.82 -7.08 -24.78
CA ALA A 216 -15.51 -7.40 -25.35
C ALA A 216 -15.28 -8.91 -25.48
N LEU A 217 -15.67 -9.71 -24.47
CA LEU A 217 -15.58 -11.17 -24.54
C LEU A 217 -16.42 -11.76 -25.69
N ARG A 218 -17.61 -11.22 -25.95
CA ARG A 218 -18.45 -11.66 -27.09
C ARG A 218 -17.87 -11.29 -28.44
N GLU A 219 -17.30 -10.09 -28.55
CA GLU A 219 -16.75 -9.57 -29.80
C GLU A 219 -15.42 -10.22 -30.16
N LEU A 220 -14.55 -10.44 -29.16
CA LEU A 220 -13.28 -11.15 -29.33
C LEU A 220 -13.51 -12.64 -29.61
N ALA A 221 -14.61 -13.21 -29.11
CA ALA A 221 -14.98 -14.62 -29.25
C ALA A 221 -13.79 -15.59 -29.02
N PRO A 222 -13.11 -15.50 -27.87
CA PRO A 222 -11.93 -16.33 -27.62
C PRO A 222 -12.30 -17.81 -27.54
N SER A 223 -11.34 -18.68 -27.84
CA SER A 223 -11.47 -20.13 -27.61
C SER A 223 -11.12 -20.50 -26.16
N VAL A 224 -10.28 -19.70 -25.49
CA VAL A 224 -9.82 -19.92 -24.12
C VAL A 224 -9.79 -18.60 -23.35
N VAL A 225 -10.23 -18.64 -22.09
CA VAL A 225 -10.08 -17.52 -21.15
C VAL A 225 -9.20 -17.95 -19.97
N THR A 226 -8.27 -17.10 -19.56
CA THR A 226 -7.54 -17.27 -18.30
C THR A 226 -7.96 -16.22 -17.29
N VAL A 227 -8.41 -16.65 -16.12
CA VAL A 227 -8.86 -15.79 -15.03
C VAL A 227 -7.77 -15.73 -13.96
N MET A 228 -7.30 -14.52 -13.66
CA MET A 228 -6.17 -14.27 -12.77
C MET A 228 -6.62 -13.95 -11.34
N GLY A 229 -6.04 -14.66 -10.39
CA GLY A 229 -6.31 -14.53 -8.96
C GLY A 229 -7.33 -15.56 -8.44
N GLY A 230 -7.35 -15.71 -7.11
CA GLY A 230 -8.29 -16.60 -6.42
C GLY A 230 -9.72 -16.05 -6.36
N PRO A 231 -10.67 -16.81 -5.76
CA PRO A 231 -12.08 -16.38 -5.60
C PRO A 231 -12.26 -15.05 -4.86
N GLY A 232 -11.31 -14.68 -4.00
CA GLY A 232 -11.30 -13.38 -3.31
C GLY A 232 -11.01 -12.19 -4.23
N ALA A 233 -10.36 -12.39 -5.38
CA ALA A 233 -10.09 -11.35 -6.38
C ALA A 233 -11.13 -11.32 -7.51
N ILE A 234 -11.58 -12.51 -7.94
CA ILE A 234 -12.63 -12.71 -8.94
C ILE A 234 -13.46 -13.92 -8.49
N SER A 235 -14.69 -13.69 -8.06
CA SER A 235 -15.58 -14.74 -7.52
C SER A 235 -15.87 -15.85 -8.51
N GLU A 236 -16.32 -17.00 -8.01
CA GLU A 236 -16.77 -18.12 -8.84
C GLU A 236 -17.98 -17.74 -9.71
N ALA A 237 -18.86 -16.86 -9.22
CA ALA A 237 -19.99 -16.36 -10.01
C ALA A 237 -19.53 -15.59 -11.26
N VAL A 238 -18.52 -14.73 -11.10
CA VAL A 238 -17.93 -13.98 -12.23
C VAL A 238 -17.22 -14.91 -13.20
N LEU A 239 -16.49 -15.93 -12.71
CA LEU A 239 -15.86 -16.93 -13.58
C LEU A 239 -16.91 -17.67 -14.44
N GLN A 240 -17.99 -18.16 -13.82
CA GLN A 240 -19.08 -18.82 -14.53
C GLN A 240 -19.76 -17.89 -15.53
N GLU A 241 -19.89 -16.60 -15.20
CA GLU A 241 -20.43 -15.62 -16.12
C GLU A 241 -19.50 -15.37 -17.32
N ILE A 242 -18.19 -15.31 -17.11
CA ILE A 242 -17.18 -15.22 -18.16
C ILE A 242 -17.30 -16.40 -19.14
N GLU A 243 -17.41 -17.63 -18.64
CA GLU A 243 -17.59 -18.83 -19.48
C GLU A 243 -18.89 -18.75 -20.29
N ARG A 244 -20.00 -18.38 -19.62
CA ARG A 244 -21.32 -18.24 -20.26
C ARG A 244 -21.32 -17.18 -21.37
N VAL A 245 -20.69 -16.04 -21.14
CA VAL A 245 -20.70 -14.90 -22.06
C VAL A 245 -19.73 -15.11 -23.23
N SER A 246 -18.54 -15.65 -22.97
CA SER A 246 -17.54 -15.93 -24.00
C SER A 246 -17.87 -17.18 -24.83
N GLY A 247 -18.59 -18.15 -24.26
CA GLY A 247 -18.77 -19.48 -24.85
C GLY A 247 -17.50 -20.34 -24.79
N ALA A 248 -16.49 -19.90 -24.06
CA ALA A 248 -15.17 -20.52 -23.94
C ALA A 248 -14.96 -21.16 -22.56
N SER A 249 -13.99 -22.06 -22.46
CA SER A 249 -13.54 -22.57 -21.16
C SER A 249 -12.70 -21.52 -20.45
N ALA A 250 -12.98 -21.24 -19.17
CA ALA A 250 -12.19 -20.34 -18.35
C ALA A 250 -11.31 -21.13 -17.37
N THR A 251 -10.00 -20.96 -17.46
CA THR A 251 -9.05 -21.56 -16.51
C THR A 251 -8.59 -20.52 -15.50
N ARG A 252 -8.74 -20.80 -14.20
CA ARG A 252 -8.24 -19.94 -13.14
C ARG A 252 -6.76 -20.20 -12.85
N ILE A 253 -5.98 -19.13 -12.70
CA ILE A 253 -4.63 -19.15 -12.11
C ILE A 253 -4.62 -18.20 -10.92
N GLY A 254 -4.60 -18.76 -9.72
CA GLY A 254 -4.53 -17.99 -8.48
C GLY A 254 -3.97 -18.84 -7.35
N GLY A 255 -3.02 -18.27 -6.61
CA GLY A 255 -2.50 -18.87 -5.37
C GLY A 255 -3.23 -18.38 -4.14
N ALA A 256 -2.77 -18.81 -2.97
CA ALA A 256 -3.20 -18.29 -1.66
C ALA A 256 -2.91 -16.79 -1.52
N ASP A 257 -1.87 -16.31 -2.19
CA ASP A 257 -1.51 -14.89 -2.26
C ASP A 257 -0.95 -14.49 -3.64
N ARG A 258 -0.66 -13.19 -3.77
CA ARG A 258 -0.11 -12.57 -5.00
C ARG A 258 1.24 -13.13 -5.42
N PHE A 259 2.07 -13.56 -4.48
CA PHE A 259 3.40 -14.08 -4.75
C PHE A 259 3.31 -15.51 -5.30
N GLU A 260 2.41 -16.31 -4.74
CA GLU A 260 2.09 -17.63 -5.27
C GLU A 260 1.45 -17.53 -6.66
N THR A 261 0.50 -16.63 -6.89
CA THR A 261 -0.06 -16.39 -8.24
C THR A 261 1.05 -16.07 -9.25
N ALA A 262 1.95 -15.15 -8.93
CA ALA A 262 3.07 -14.80 -9.81
C ALA A 262 4.01 -15.99 -10.04
N SER A 263 4.28 -16.78 -9.00
CA SER A 263 5.09 -18.00 -9.08
C SER A 263 4.44 -19.08 -9.95
N LEU A 264 3.12 -19.27 -9.87
CA LEU A 264 2.37 -20.18 -10.73
C LEU A 264 2.48 -19.77 -12.20
N VAL A 265 2.25 -18.48 -12.51
CA VAL A 265 2.44 -17.96 -13.87
C VAL A 265 3.86 -18.22 -14.37
N ALA A 266 4.86 -17.89 -13.56
CA ALA A 266 6.27 -18.05 -13.93
C ALA A 266 6.62 -19.51 -14.22
N ARG A 267 6.29 -20.44 -13.33
CA ARG A 267 6.64 -21.86 -13.49
C ARG A 267 5.85 -22.54 -14.62
N THR A 268 4.61 -22.14 -14.85
CA THR A 268 3.75 -22.77 -15.87
C THR A 268 4.05 -22.24 -17.27
N TYR A 269 4.24 -20.92 -17.42
CA TYR A 269 4.36 -20.28 -18.74
C TYR A 269 5.78 -19.84 -19.08
N PHE A 270 6.69 -19.81 -18.12
CA PHE A 270 8.07 -19.37 -18.32
C PHE A 270 9.11 -20.33 -17.69
N PRO A 271 8.97 -21.67 -17.84
CA PRO A 271 9.84 -22.63 -17.16
C PRO A 271 11.32 -22.57 -17.59
N GLU A 272 11.58 -22.07 -18.80
CA GLU A 272 12.92 -22.02 -19.42
C GLU A 272 13.36 -20.57 -19.72
N ALA A 273 12.80 -19.58 -19.00
CA ALA A 273 13.14 -18.19 -19.26
C ALA A 273 14.58 -17.88 -18.82
N ASP A 274 15.40 -17.35 -19.74
CA ASP A 274 16.75 -16.88 -19.44
C ASP A 274 16.78 -15.64 -18.54
N THR A 275 15.67 -14.91 -18.45
CA THR A 275 15.53 -13.70 -17.64
C THR A 275 14.28 -13.78 -16.77
N ALA A 276 14.35 -13.28 -15.54
CA ALA A 276 13.19 -13.02 -14.70
C ALA A 276 13.19 -11.56 -14.22
N LEU A 277 12.03 -10.91 -14.28
CA LEU A 277 11.84 -9.58 -13.69
C LEU A 277 11.26 -9.75 -12.29
N VAL A 278 11.68 -8.93 -11.34
CA VAL A 278 11.16 -8.90 -9.97
C VAL A 278 10.70 -7.50 -9.64
N ALA A 279 9.41 -7.37 -9.32
CA ALA A 279 8.79 -6.11 -8.93
C ALA A 279 8.24 -6.19 -7.50
N SER A 280 7.84 -5.05 -6.93
CA SER A 280 7.19 -5.05 -5.62
C SER A 280 5.76 -5.60 -5.73
N GLY A 281 5.43 -6.59 -4.91
CA GLY A 281 4.07 -7.08 -4.70
C GLY A 281 3.27 -6.22 -3.71
N ILE A 282 3.90 -5.16 -3.17
CA ILE A 282 3.28 -4.22 -2.23
C ILE A 282 2.99 -2.89 -2.92
N GLN A 283 3.95 -2.40 -3.72
CA GLN A 283 3.82 -1.19 -4.54
C GLN A 283 3.87 -1.57 -6.03
N PHE A 284 2.75 -1.50 -6.72
CA PHE A 284 2.64 -2.01 -8.08
C PHE A 284 3.16 -1.13 -9.25
N PRO A 285 3.43 0.20 -9.13
CA PRO A 285 3.64 1.03 -10.32
C PRO A 285 4.81 0.58 -11.21
N ASP A 286 5.88 0.06 -10.60
CA ASP A 286 7.08 -0.37 -11.33
C ASP A 286 6.83 -1.70 -12.07
N GLY A 287 6.05 -2.61 -11.49
CA GLY A 287 5.68 -3.87 -12.12
C GLY A 287 4.73 -3.69 -13.31
N LEU A 288 3.83 -2.71 -13.22
CA LEU A 288 2.82 -2.45 -14.26
C LEU A 288 3.44 -1.94 -15.56
N SER A 289 4.44 -1.06 -15.46
CA SER A 289 5.19 -0.57 -16.63
C SER A 289 6.22 -1.57 -17.17
N GLY A 290 6.45 -2.68 -16.46
CA GLY A 290 7.42 -3.72 -16.83
C GLY A 290 6.96 -4.69 -17.91
N THR A 291 5.67 -4.74 -18.26
CA THR A 291 5.12 -5.76 -19.19
C THR A 291 5.81 -5.78 -20.56
N PRO A 292 6.02 -4.64 -21.26
CA PRO A 292 6.71 -4.67 -22.55
C PRO A 292 8.15 -5.17 -22.45
N LEU A 293 8.85 -4.84 -21.36
CA LEU A 293 10.21 -5.33 -21.12
C LEU A 293 10.23 -6.83 -20.84
N ALA A 294 9.30 -7.30 -20.00
CA ALA A 294 9.12 -8.72 -19.72
C ALA A 294 8.88 -9.51 -21.01
N HIS A 295 8.02 -9.00 -21.89
CA HIS A 295 7.77 -9.63 -23.19
C HIS A 295 9.01 -9.64 -24.09
N ALA A 296 9.75 -8.53 -24.18
CA ALA A 296 10.95 -8.43 -25.00
C ALA A 296 12.03 -9.46 -24.61
N TYR A 297 12.10 -9.82 -23.33
CA TYR A 297 13.02 -10.85 -22.81
C TYR A 297 12.38 -12.24 -22.68
N GLY A 298 11.11 -12.43 -23.06
CA GLY A 298 10.39 -13.68 -22.85
C GLY A 298 10.33 -14.09 -21.37
N ALA A 299 10.26 -13.12 -20.46
CA ALA A 299 10.46 -13.26 -19.02
C ALA A 299 9.14 -13.14 -18.23
N PRO A 300 9.02 -13.84 -17.08
CA PRO A 300 7.96 -13.57 -16.13
C PRO A 300 8.24 -12.30 -15.31
N ILE A 301 7.19 -11.71 -14.74
CA ILE A 301 7.32 -10.76 -13.61
C ILE A 301 6.92 -11.50 -12.33
N LEU A 302 7.90 -11.72 -11.46
CA LEU A 302 7.71 -12.21 -10.10
C LEU A 302 7.52 -11.03 -9.14
N LEU A 303 6.90 -11.31 -7.99
CA LEU A 303 6.63 -10.30 -6.96
C LEU A 303 7.51 -10.52 -5.73
N SER A 304 8.00 -9.45 -5.13
CA SER A 304 8.75 -9.46 -3.87
C SER A 304 8.02 -8.62 -2.83
N THR A 305 8.20 -8.94 -1.55
CA THR A 305 7.72 -8.10 -0.44
C THR A 305 8.46 -6.76 -0.36
N GLY A 306 9.49 -6.57 -1.19
CA GLY A 306 10.30 -5.37 -1.33
C GLY A 306 11.64 -5.48 -0.61
N ASN A 307 11.68 -6.21 0.50
CA ASN A 307 12.86 -6.38 1.35
C ASN A 307 13.42 -7.80 1.32
N CYS A 308 12.60 -8.79 0.96
CA CYS A 308 12.97 -10.19 0.74
C CYS A 308 12.09 -10.82 -0.36
N ALA A 309 12.43 -12.03 -0.80
CA ALA A 309 11.65 -12.77 -1.79
C ALA A 309 10.87 -13.87 -1.08
N SER A 310 9.56 -13.93 -1.31
CA SER A 310 8.73 -14.98 -0.72
C SER A 310 9.25 -16.36 -1.13
N ALA A 311 8.91 -17.41 -0.37
CA ALA A 311 9.24 -18.78 -0.72
C ALA A 311 8.73 -19.17 -2.12
N PHE A 312 7.61 -18.58 -2.56
CA PHE A 312 7.08 -18.76 -3.91
C PHE A 312 7.95 -18.10 -4.97
N THR A 313 8.45 -16.89 -4.71
CA THR A 313 9.32 -16.17 -5.64
C THR A 313 10.71 -16.80 -5.71
N THR A 314 11.31 -17.15 -4.57
CA THR A 314 12.59 -17.87 -4.57
C THR A 314 12.46 -19.27 -5.15
N GLY A 315 11.36 -19.98 -4.86
CA GLY A 315 11.05 -21.26 -5.46
C GLY A 315 10.88 -21.18 -6.98
N ALA A 316 10.22 -20.15 -7.51
CA ALA A 316 10.13 -19.92 -8.95
C ALA A 316 11.49 -19.59 -9.57
N LEU A 317 12.27 -18.70 -8.96
CA LEU A 317 13.62 -18.38 -9.45
C LEU A 317 14.53 -19.60 -9.44
N ALA A 318 14.44 -20.46 -8.43
CA ALA A 318 15.19 -21.71 -8.37
C ALA A 318 14.71 -22.72 -9.44
N ALA A 319 13.39 -22.85 -9.63
CA ALA A 319 12.83 -23.78 -10.60
C ALA A 319 13.14 -23.39 -12.04
N ILE A 320 13.08 -22.09 -12.36
CA ILE A 320 13.38 -21.54 -13.69
C ILE A 320 14.89 -21.45 -13.91
N SER A 321 15.65 -21.13 -12.86
CA SER A 321 17.10 -20.88 -12.91
C SER A 321 17.50 -19.89 -14.01
N PRO A 322 16.92 -18.68 -14.06
CA PRO A 322 17.20 -17.71 -15.12
C PRO A 322 18.67 -17.26 -15.06
N LEU A 323 19.25 -17.03 -16.24
CA LEU A 323 20.60 -16.47 -16.37
C LEU A 323 20.69 -15.03 -15.83
N HIS A 324 19.59 -14.27 -15.92
CA HIS A 324 19.51 -12.88 -15.53
C HIS A 324 18.30 -12.61 -14.63
N THR A 325 18.49 -11.79 -13.60
CA THR A 325 17.39 -11.25 -12.78
C THR A 325 17.43 -9.73 -12.80
N ILE A 326 16.30 -9.12 -13.17
CA ILE A 326 16.12 -7.67 -13.28
C ILE A 326 15.14 -7.18 -12.22
N TYR A 327 15.58 -6.32 -11.31
CA TYR A 327 14.75 -5.68 -10.29
C TYR A 327 14.14 -4.39 -10.81
N LEU A 328 12.82 -4.27 -10.73
CA LEU A 328 12.07 -3.08 -11.14
C LEU A 328 11.83 -2.16 -9.94
N GLY A 329 12.18 -0.89 -10.08
CA GLY A 329 12.03 0.12 -9.05
C GLY A 329 13.29 0.39 -8.23
N GLY A 330 13.18 1.39 -7.36
CA GLY A 330 14.26 1.77 -6.44
C GLY A 330 14.52 0.69 -5.37
N PRO A 331 15.66 0.76 -4.65
CA PRO A 331 15.99 -0.19 -3.57
C PRO A 331 14.97 -0.24 -2.44
N SER A 332 14.18 0.83 -2.25
CA SER A 332 13.06 0.87 -1.29
C SER A 332 11.82 0.10 -1.76
N ALA A 333 11.66 -0.07 -3.07
CA ALA A 333 10.55 -0.83 -3.66
C ALA A 333 10.89 -2.33 -3.71
N VAL A 334 12.12 -2.68 -4.11
CA VAL A 334 12.64 -4.06 -4.19
C VAL A 334 14.15 -4.08 -3.90
N THR A 335 14.63 -4.87 -2.95
CA THR A 335 16.05 -5.09 -2.70
C THR A 335 16.68 -5.98 -3.77
N SER A 336 17.93 -5.71 -4.16
CA SER A 336 18.68 -6.56 -5.09
C SER A 336 19.21 -7.77 -4.33
N SER A 337 19.13 -8.95 -4.92
CA SER A 337 19.32 -10.24 -4.23
C SER A 337 18.46 -10.33 -2.96
N PRO A 338 17.12 -10.23 -3.07
CA PRO A 338 16.27 -10.40 -1.92
C PRO A 338 16.49 -11.85 -1.44
N ALA A 339 17.18 -11.99 -0.30
CA ALA A 339 17.32 -13.28 0.35
C ALA A 339 15.92 -13.93 0.44
N PRO A 340 15.81 -15.28 0.42
CA PRO A 340 14.57 -15.91 0.82
C PRO A 340 14.13 -15.25 2.09
N CYS A 341 12.93 -14.68 2.06
CA CYS A 341 12.26 -14.38 3.29
C CYS A 341 12.37 -15.67 4.10
N GLY A 342 12.79 -15.58 5.36
CA GLY A 342 12.64 -16.73 6.25
C GLY A 342 11.20 -17.25 6.15
N THR A 343 10.92 -18.46 6.64
CA THR A 343 9.57 -19.06 6.60
C THR A 343 8.42 -18.15 7.10
N SER A 344 8.77 -17.03 7.71
CA SER A 344 8.08 -15.79 8.02
C SER A 344 7.63 -14.82 6.88
N ALA A 345 7.81 -15.18 5.60
CA ALA A 345 7.61 -14.33 4.41
C ALA A 345 6.20 -13.86 4.03
N LEU A 346 5.16 -14.29 4.75
CA LEU A 346 3.82 -14.44 4.18
C LEU A 346 2.86 -13.25 4.38
N ARG A 347 3.15 -12.21 5.18
CA ARG A 347 2.03 -11.38 5.72
C ARG A 347 2.24 -9.87 5.98
N ALA A 348 2.80 -9.04 5.09
CA ALA A 348 2.58 -7.58 5.26
C ALA A 348 2.88 -6.69 4.03
N GLY A 349 1.84 -6.01 3.53
CA GLY A 349 1.97 -4.66 2.99
C GLY A 349 2.08 -3.68 4.15
N ILE A 350 3.17 -2.91 4.22
CA ILE A 350 3.56 -2.25 5.46
C ILE A 350 3.02 -0.80 5.55
N ASN A 351 2.47 -0.22 4.47
CA ASN A 351 1.60 0.96 4.57
C ASN A 351 0.63 1.01 3.39
N PRO A 352 -0.65 0.62 3.55
CA PRO A 352 -1.65 0.97 2.55
C PRO A 352 -1.80 2.49 2.47
N PRO A 353 -2.14 3.06 1.30
CA PRO A 353 -2.40 4.49 1.19
C PRO A 353 -3.48 4.91 2.20
N ARG A 354 -3.38 6.13 2.73
CA ARG A 354 -4.41 6.74 3.59
C ARG A 354 -5.76 6.51 2.93
N ALA A 355 -6.63 5.75 3.59
CA ALA A 355 -7.99 5.64 3.13
C ALA A 355 -8.60 7.03 3.31
N ALA A 356 -8.97 7.68 2.20
CA ALA A 356 -10.08 8.63 2.30
C ALA A 356 -11.23 7.84 2.93
N VAL A 357 -11.98 8.47 3.84
CA VAL A 357 -13.23 7.86 4.30
C VAL A 357 -14.02 7.51 3.04
N PRO A 358 -14.28 6.23 2.76
CA PRO A 358 -14.81 5.86 1.45
C PRO A 358 -16.18 6.51 1.28
N ASP A 359 -16.35 7.28 0.20
CA ASP A 359 -17.65 7.89 -0.17
C ASP A 359 -18.76 6.81 -0.18
N GLU A 360 -18.38 5.57 -0.51
CA GLU A 360 -19.22 4.39 -0.35
C GLU A 360 -18.51 3.22 0.36
N VAL A 361 -18.83 2.97 1.63
CA VAL A 361 -18.68 1.63 2.25
C VAL A 361 -19.65 0.67 1.55
N PRO A 362 -19.19 -0.41 0.88
CA PRO A 362 -20.07 -1.45 0.34
C PRO A 362 -20.61 -2.30 1.49
N LEU A 363 -21.76 -1.88 2.04
CA LEU A 363 -22.44 -2.58 3.12
C LEU A 363 -23.24 -3.76 2.55
N GLY A 364 -23.12 -4.92 3.19
CA GLY A 364 -24.12 -5.98 3.10
C GLY A 364 -25.38 -5.61 3.88
N SER A 365 -26.16 -6.59 4.32
CA SER A 365 -27.30 -6.29 5.18
C SER A 365 -26.79 -5.79 6.55
N PRO A 366 -27.33 -4.68 7.09
CA PRO A 366 -26.94 -4.15 8.40
C PRO A 366 -26.88 -5.18 9.55
N ALA A 367 -27.67 -6.26 9.51
CA ALA A 367 -27.69 -7.29 10.55
C ALA A 367 -26.47 -8.23 10.53
N GLU A 368 -25.69 -8.22 9.44
CA GLU A 368 -24.54 -9.12 9.22
C GLU A 368 -23.19 -8.41 9.38
N GLU A 369 -23.17 -7.11 9.64
CA GLU A 369 -21.93 -6.32 9.73
C GLU A 369 -21.49 -6.13 11.20
N ALA A 370 -20.17 -6.09 11.43
CA ALA A 370 -19.57 -5.73 12.71
C ALA A 370 -18.37 -4.79 12.49
N PHE A 371 -18.36 -3.65 13.18
CA PHE A 371 -17.40 -2.57 13.05
C PHE A 371 -16.59 -2.42 14.32
N TYR A 372 -15.26 -2.52 14.17
CA TYR A 372 -14.28 -2.31 15.23
C TYR A 372 -13.54 -1.01 14.95
N PHE A 373 -13.74 0.00 15.80
CA PHE A 373 -12.94 1.23 15.79
C PHE A 373 -11.77 1.01 16.75
N VAL A 374 -10.59 0.78 16.18
CA VAL A 374 -9.38 0.42 16.92
C VAL A 374 -8.50 1.67 17.04
N PRO A 375 -8.23 2.18 18.25
CA PRO A 375 -7.40 3.36 18.47
C PRO A 375 -5.98 3.21 17.90
N HIS A 376 -5.22 2.21 18.36
CA HIS A 376 -3.86 1.94 17.91
C HIS A 376 -3.65 0.46 17.54
N GLN A 377 -2.46 0.12 17.06
CA GLN A 377 -2.24 -1.13 16.33
C GLN A 377 -2.06 -2.36 17.21
N ASP A 378 -1.84 -2.23 18.51
CA ASP A 378 -1.33 -3.28 19.39
C ASP A 378 -2.24 -3.54 20.58
N ASP A 379 -2.15 -2.78 21.66
CA ASP A 379 -2.81 -3.11 22.92
C ASP A 379 -4.34 -3.06 22.84
N GLU A 380 -4.88 -2.24 21.94
CA GLU A 380 -6.31 -2.20 21.70
C GLU A 380 -6.76 -3.33 20.79
N LEU A 381 -6.02 -3.61 19.72
CA LEU A 381 -6.38 -4.72 18.84
C LEU A 381 -6.33 -6.04 19.60
N ILE A 382 -5.27 -6.28 20.38
CA ILE A 382 -5.12 -7.51 21.16
C ILE A 382 -6.16 -7.60 22.29
N SER A 383 -6.67 -6.48 22.80
CA SER A 383 -7.83 -6.50 23.71
C SER A 383 -9.10 -6.94 23.00
N MET A 384 -9.22 -6.69 21.68
CA MET A 384 -10.42 -6.95 20.89
C MET A 384 -10.43 -8.29 20.14
N VAL A 385 -9.31 -9.01 20.02
CA VAL A 385 -9.23 -10.22 19.17
C VAL A 385 -10.25 -11.30 19.53
N GLY A 386 -10.56 -11.50 20.81
CA GLY A 386 -11.60 -12.45 21.21
C GLY A 386 -13.00 -12.05 20.72
N GLY A 387 -13.30 -10.74 20.76
CA GLY A 387 -14.51 -10.19 20.15
C GLY A 387 -14.55 -10.39 18.63
N ILE A 388 -13.46 -10.08 17.95
CA ILE A 388 -13.34 -10.22 16.49
C ILE A 388 -13.56 -11.68 16.06
N ALA A 389 -12.88 -12.64 16.72
CA ALA A 389 -13.07 -14.06 16.45
C ALA A 389 -14.52 -14.50 16.64
N ARG A 390 -15.19 -13.99 17.68
CA ARG A 390 -16.60 -14.29 17.94
C ARG A 390 -17.51 -13.75 16.84
N ASP A 391 -17.34 -12.49 16.43
CA ASP A 391 -18.17 -11.91 15.37
C ASP A 391 -17.97 -12.64 14.04
N ILE A 392 -16.74 -13.05 13.71
CA ILE A 392 -16.47 -13.90 12.53
C ILE A 392 -17.18 -15.25 12.66
N ASN A 393 -17.13 -15.88 13.84
CA ASN A 393 -17.79 -17.16 14.09
C ASN A 393 -19.31 -17.06 14.01
N ASP A 394 -19.88 -15.91 14.39
CA ASP A 394 -21.30 -15.59 14.24
C ASP A 394 -21.69 -15.32 12.76
N GLY A 395 -20.76 -15.51 11.81
CA GLY A 395 -20.98 -15.32 10.37
C GLY A 395 -20.97 -13.87 9.93
N ARG A 396 -20.49 -12.94 10.78
CA ARG A 396 -20.50 -11.52 10.45
C ARG A 396 -19.34 -11.12 9.58
N ARG A 397 -19.61 -10.14 8.73
CA ARG A 397 -18.59 -9.37 8.02
C ARG A 397 -17.98 -8.36 8.99
N VAL A 398 -16.77 -8.68 9.44
CA VAL A 398 -16.01 -7.81 10.34
C VAL A 398 -15.23 -6.78 9.53
N HIS A 399 -15.37 -5.51 9.93
CA HIS A 399 -14.62 -4.37 9.46
C HIS A 399 -13.80 -3.77 10.61
N VAL A 400 -12.52 -3.49 10.36
CA VAL A 400 -11.59 -2.93 11.35
C VAL A 400 -11.10 -1.58 10.85
N TYR A 401 -11.41 -0.52 11.60
CA TYR A 401 -10.97 0.85 11.34
C TYR A 401 -9.87 1.21 12.32
N LEU A 402 -8.62 1.21 11.86
CA LEU A 402 -7.51 1.76 12.62
C LEU A 402 -7.56 3.28 12.55
N MET A 403 -7.83 3.91 13.70
CA MET A 403 -8.15 5.32 13.80
C MET A 403 -6.89 6.20 13.72
N PHE A 404 -5.88 5.91 14.55
CA PHE A 404 -4.68 6.73 14.67
C PHE A 404 -3.44 6.06 14.06
N ALA A 405 -2.44 6.88 13.74
CA ALA A 405 -1.19 6.39 13.14
C ALA A 405 -0.30 5.62 14.12
N GLY A 406 -0.43 5.86 15.44
CA GLY A 406 0.24 5.06 16.47
C GLY A 406 1.77 5.03 16.39
N TYR A 407 2.44 6.12 15.99
CA TYR A 407 3.92 6.16 15.97
C TYR A 407 4.55 6.39 17.35
N TRP A 408 3.75 6.78 18.34
CA TRP A 408 4.20 6.97 19.72
C TRP A 408 4.29 5.62 20.45
N THR A 409 5.49 5.31 20.94
CA THR A 409 5.72 4.17 21.84
C THR A 409 6.96 4.43 22.70
N ARG A 410 6.93 3.89 23.92
CA ARG A 410 8.05 3.92 24.87
C ARG A 410 9.24 3.10 24.38
N VAL A 411 9.03 2.17 23.44
CA VAL A 411 10.11 1.29 22.94
C VAL A 411 10.98 1.96 21.88
N LYS A 412 10.65 3.18 21.43
CA LYS A 412 11.37 3.86 20.34
C LYS A 412 12.84 4.07 20.66
N ASP A 413 13.15 4.54 21.86
CA ASP A 413 14.54 4.82 22.28
C ASP A 413 15.34 3.53 22.48
N ALA A 414 14.71 2.50 23.04
CA ALA A 414 15.29 1.16 23.16
C ALA A 414 15.59 0.56 21.79
N LEU A 415 14.66 0.67 20.84
CA LEU A 415 14.85 0.25 19.45
C LEU A 415 15.93 1.06 18.74
N CYS A 416 15.97 2.38 18.93
CA CYS A 416 17.03 3.23 18.38
C CYS A 416 18.42 2.73 18.82
N THR A 417 18.55 2.44 20.11
CA THR A 417 19.79 1.93 20.72
C THR A 417 20.14 0.55 20.16
N GLN A 418 19.19 -0.38 20.15
CA GLN A 418 19.38 -1.74 19.65
C GLN A 418 19.75 -1.77 18.15
N LEU A 419 19.14 -0.90 17.34
CA LEU A 419 19.36 -0.85 15.89
C LEU A 419 20.57 -0.01 15.49
N ASN A 420 21.21 0.68 16.44
CA ASN A 420 22.25 1.69 16.18
C ASN A 420 21.82 2.73 15.13
N ARG A 421 20.51 3.01 15.05
CA ARG A 421 19.85 4.00 14.20
C ARG A 421 18.40 4.17 14.67
N CYS A 422 17.85 5.38 14.58
CA CYS A 422 16.44 5.59 14.87
C CYS A 422 15.54 5.32 13.66
N LEU A 423 14.38 4.72 13.93
CA LEU A 423 13.29 4.57 12.98
C LEU A 423 12.52 5.90 12.85
N THR A 424 12.12 6.25 11.63
CA THR A 424 11.21 7.38 11.41
C THR A 424 9.81 7.06 11.96
N ASN A 425 8.98 8.08 12.22
CA ASN A 425 7.58 7.85 12.64
C ASN A 425 6.81 7.02 11.60
N GLU A 426 7.11 7.23 10.31
CA GLU A 426 6.57 6.42 9.22
C GLU A 426 7.01 4.95 9.33
N GLN A 427 8.29 4.67 9.58
CA GLN A 427 8.80 3.31 9.76
C GLN A 427 8.22 2.62 11.00
N MET A 428 8.01 3.38 12.09
CA MET A 428 7.35 2.88 13.30
C MET A 428 5.89 2.50 13.02
N THR A 429 5.15 3.41 12.38
CA THR A 429 3.77 3.18 11.94
C THR A 429 3.69 1.96 11.04
N ALA A 430 4.63 1.86 10.11
CA ALA A 430 4.72 0.77 9.16
C ALA A 430 4.90 -0.58 9.89
N SER A 431 5.88 -0.69 10.79
CA SER A 431 6.10 -1.91 11.59
C SER A 431 4.83 -2.35 12.32
N ARG A 432 4.16 -1.42 12.99
CA ARG A 432 2.95 -1.70 13.77
C ARG A 432 1.77 -2.09 12.87
N ASN A 433 1.63 -1.47 11.71
CA ASN A 433 0.61 -1.85 10.72
C ASN A 433 0.82 -3.29 10.21
N ALA A 434 2.07 -3.71 10.00
CA ALA A 434 2.38 -5.09 9.62
C ALA A 434 1.98 -6.10 10.69
N GLU A 435 2.21 -5.76 11.96
CA GLU A 435 1.82 -6.61 13.10
C GLU A 435 0.29 -6.73 13.20
N LEU A 436 -0.44 -5.61 13.10
CA LEU A 436 -1.91 -5.58 13.06
C LEU A 436 -2.47 -6.39 11.90
N LEU A 437 -1.95 -6.22 10.68
CA LEU A 437 -2.42 -6.95 9.50
C LEU A 437 -2.18 -8.45 9.64
N SER A 438 -0.98 -8.84 10.10
CA SER A 438 -0.66 -10.25 10.35
C SER A 438 -1.61 -10.85 11.39
N SER A 439 -1.92 -10.13 12.46
CA SER A 439 -2.88 -10.53 13.50
C SER A 439 -4.30 -10.72 12.92
N LEU A 440 -4.81 -9.72 12.21
CA LEU A 440 -6.16 -9.73 11.59
C LEU A 440 -6.34 -10.82 10.54
N GLU A 441 -5.31 -11.10 9.75
CA GLU A 441 -5.35 -12.17 8.77
C GLU A 441 -5.43 -13.56 9.44
N ARG A 442 -4.76 -13.76 10.60
CA ARG A 442 -4.80 -15.06 11.33
C ARG A 442 -6.17 -15.33 11.93
N ILE A 443 -6.88 -14.28 12.32
CA ILE A 443 -8.20 -14.42 12.91
C ILE A 443 -9.32 -14.51 11.86
N GLY A 444 -9.01 -14.15 10.61
CA GLY A 444 -9.87 -14.34 9.44
C GLY A 444 -10.55 -13.07 8.93
N VAL A 445 -10.04 -11.89 9.28
CA VAL A 445 -10.53 -10.62 8.72
C VAL A 445 -9.94 -10.44 7.32
N PRO A 446 -10.76 -10.26 6.27
CA PRO A 446 -10.27 -9.99 4.93
C PRO A 446 -9.50 -8.66 4.88
N ALA A 447 -8.39 -8.60 4.13
CA ALA A 447 -7.59 -7.39 4.01
C ALA A 447 -8.39 -6.18 3.48
N GLY A 448 -9.38 -6.41 2.61
CA GLY A 448 -10.28 -5.37 2.10
C GLY A 448 -11.24 -4.78 3.15
N ASN A 449 -11.32 -5.39 4.33
CA ASN A 449 -12.13 -4.93 5.45
C ASN A 449 -11.31 -4.23 6.54
N VAL A 450 -10.00 -4.02 6.32
CA VAL A 450 -9.12 -3.29 7.23
C VAL A 450 -8.87 -1.89 6.66
N HIS A 451 -9.26 -0.87 7.40
CA HIS A 451 -9.27 0.53 6.98
C HIS A 451 -8.29 1.34 7.82
N PHE A 452 -7.32 1.99 7.17
CA PHE A 452 -6.30 2.80 7.84
C PHE A 452 -6.60 4.29 7.63
N LEU A 453 -6.97 4.99 8.70
CA LEU A 453 -7.40 6.39 8.63
C LEU A 453 -6.25 7.39 8.86
N TYR A 454 -5.22 6.97 9.61
CA TYR A 454 -4.04 7.76 9.93
C TYR A 454 -4.37 9.15 10.51
N ILE A 455 -5.33 9.22 11.44
CA ILE A 455 -5.58 10.46 12.18
C ILE A 455 -4.34 10.74 13.03
N THR A 456 -3.86 11.98 13.00
CA THR A 456 -2.73 12.42 13.82
C THR A 456 -3.26 12.85 15.19
N GLU A 457 -2.84 12.19 16.27
CA GLU A 457 -3.34 12.46 17.62
C GLU A 457 -3.09 13.91 18.08
N GLU A 458 -1.95 14.49 17.67
CA GLU A 458 -1.54 15.85 18.00
C GLU A 458 -2.31 16.95 17.25
N ALA A 459 -3.07 16.59 16.20
CA ALA A 459 -3.84 17.56 15.46
C ALA A 459 -4.98 18.12 16.34
N SER A 460 -5.20 19.43 16.30
CA SER A 460 -6.23 20.10 17.10
C SER A 460 -7.66 19.63 16.79
N ASP A 461 -7.87 19.05 15.61
CA ASP A 461 -9.14 18.52 15.11
C ASP A 461 -9.19 16.98 15.11
N SER A 462 -8.21 16.30 15.70
CA SER A 462 -8.09 14.83 15.67
C SER A 462 -9.33 14.13 16.22
N GLU A 463 -9.85 14.62 17.35
CA GLU A 463 -11.05 14.11 17.99
C GLU A 463 -12.32 14.35 17.16
N ALA A 464 -12.49 15.57 16.64
CA ALA A 464 -13.62 15.92 15.80
C ALA A 464 -13.64 15.07 14.52
N THR A 465 -12.46 14.85 13.94
CA THR A 465 -12.27 13.99 12.76
C THR A 465 -12.66 12.56 13.07
N ALA A 466 -12.13 11.98 14.16
CA ALA A 466 -12.43 10.60 14.54
C ALA A 466 -13.92 10.38 14.84
N ARG A 467 -14.55 11.33 15.56
CA ARG A 467 -16.00 11.32 15.82
C ARG A 467 -16.81 11.43 14.54
N GLY A 468 -16.37 12.25 13.58
CA GLY A 468 -16.99 12.36 12.26
C GLY A 468 -16.99 11.03 11.50
N VAL A 469 -15.86 10.32 11.50
CA VAL A 469 -15.76 8.99 10.87
C VAL A 469 -16.69 7.98 11.54
N ILE A 470 -16.67 7.91 12.87
CA ILE A 470 -17.56 7.03 13.64
C ILE A 470 -19.02 7.30 13.27
N THR A 471 -19.43 8.57 13.31
CA THR A 471 -20.80 8.99 12.99
C THR A 471 -21.18 8.58 11.57
N GLN A 472 -20.31 8.80 10.59
CA GLN A 472 -20.56 8.45 9.20
C GLN A 472 -20.72 6.92 9.02
N VAL A 473 -19.81 6.13 9.60
CA VAL A 473 -19.85 4.67 9.52
C VAL A 473 -21.11 4.13 10.19
N MET A 474 -21.43 4.60 11.41
CA MET A 474 -22.58 4.14 12.19
C MET A 474 -23.91 4.54 11.54
N THR A 475 -24.01 5.79 11.05
CA THR A 475 -25.21 6.26 10.34
C THR A 475 -25.47 5.42 9.09
N LYS A 476 -24.41 5.08 8.36
CA LYS A 476 -24.54 4.31 7.12
C LYS A 476 -24.87 2.84 7.39
N ALA A 477 -24.20 2.22 8.38
CA ALA A 477 -24.39 0.83 8.73
C ALA A 477 -25.72 0.57 9.45
N GLY A 478 -26.26 1.56 10.17
CA GLY A 478 -27.58 1.50 10.78
C GLY A 478 -27.64 0.68 12.08
N PRO A 479 -28.82 0.62 12.72
CA PRO A 479 -28.94 0.20 14.12
C PRO A 479 -28.87 -1.31 14.39
N SER A 480 -28.94 -2.16 13.35
CA SER A 480 -28.81 -3.61 13.50
C SER A 480 -27.37 -4.12 13.37
N ALA A 481 -26.44 -3.24 12.99
CA ALA A 481 -25.03 -3.56 12.94
C ALA A 481 -24.43 -3.57 14.36
N ARG A 482 -23.24 -4.14 14.42
CA ARG A 482 -22.47 -4.33 15.64
C ARG A 482 -21.36 -3.29 15.72
N TYR A 483 -21.27 -2.52 16.80
CA TYR A 483 -20.21 -1.51 16.99
C TYR A 483 -19.33 -1.81 18.20
N ARG A 484 -18.01 -1.71 18.01
CA ARG A 484 -17.01 -2.11 18.99
C ARG A 484 -15.88 -1.08 19.03
N THR A 485 -15.36 -0.79 20.22
CA THR A 485 -14.20 0.10 20.43
C THR A 485 -13.64 -0.13 21.83
N MET A 486 -12.54 0.54 22.18
CA MET A 486 -12.06 0.59 23.57
C MET A 486 -13.04 1.33 24.48
N SER A 487 -12.99 0.99 25.76
CA SER A 487 -13.85 1.57 26.78
C SER A 487 -13.66 3.07 26.95
N TRP A 488 -14.78 3.76 27.16
CA TRP A 488 -14.76 5.16 27.59
C TRP A 488 -14.33 5.32 29.06
N LEU A 489 -14.13 4.22 29.78
CA LEU A 489 -13.60 4.20 31.14
C LEU A 489 -12.10 3.90 31.15
N ASP A 490 -11.45 3.89 29.99
CA ASP A 490 -10.02 3.68 29.86
C ASP A 490 -9.25 4.99 30.06
N GLY A 491 -8.11 4.91 30.74
CA GLY A 491 -7.30 6.07 31.09
C GLY A 491 -6.53 6.71 29.93
N HIS A 492 -6.51 6.08 28.74
CA HIS A 492 -5.88 6.65 27.55
C HIS A 492 -6.82 7.63 26.84
N PRO A 493 -6.40 8.88 26.53
CA PRO A 493 -7.27 9.89 25.93
C PRO A 493 -7.97 9.44 24.63
N SER A 494 -7.25 8.73 23.74
CA SER A 494 -7.83 8.19 22.51
C SER A 494 -8.91 7.14 22.77
N HIS A 495 -8.77 6.32 23.81
CA HIS A 495 -9.74 5.27 24.16
C HIS A 495 -10.98 5.89 24.74
N PHE A 496 -10.79 6.79 25.72
CA PHE A 496 -11.84 7.59 26.33
C PHE A 496 -12.73 8.27 25.27
N ARG A 497 -12.11 9.02 24.37
CA ARG A 497 -12.81 9.82 23.36
C ARG A 497 -13.53 8.98 22.31
N LEU A 498 -12.88 7.93 21.79
CA LEU A 498 -13.49 7.02 20.81
C LEU A 498 -14.63 6.20 21.46
N GLY A 499 -14.41 5.71 22.68
CA GLY A 499 -15.42 5.05 23.50
C GLY A 499 -16.64 5.95 23.69
N HIS A 500 -16.44 7.21 24.09
CA HIS A 500 -17.52 8.19 24.23
C HIS A 500 -18.25 8.43 22.90
N ALA A 501 -17.53 8.62 21.80
CA ALA A 501 -18.16 8.85 20.50
C ALA A 501 -19.07 7.69 20.05
N VAL A 502 -18.64 6.44 20.24
CA VAL A 502 -19.48 5.28 19.95
C VAL A 502 -20.63 5.18 20.96
N LYS A 503 -20.40 5.41 22.25
CA LYS A 503 -21.45 5.38 23.28
C LYS A 503 -22.56 6.38 22.99
N ASP A 504 -22.20 7.65 22.77
CA ASP A 504 -23.14 8.74 22.49
C ASP A 504 -24.02 8.41 21.28
N GLN A 505 -23.41 7.93 20.19
CA GLN A 505 -24.13 7.56 18.98
C GLN A 505 -25.05 6.35 19.22
N CYS A 506 -24.57 5.34 19.94
CA CYS A 506 -25.37 4.17 20.26
C CYS A 506 -26.59 4.53 21.13
N GLU A 507 -26.46 5.51 22.03
CA GLU A 507 -27.57 6.03 22.85
C GLU A 507 -28.55 6.87 22.02
N SER A 508 -28.05 7.78 21.18
CA SER A 508 -28.84 8.60 20.27
C SER A 508 -29.69 7.76 19.32
N ASP A 509 -29.09 6.76 18.68
CA ASP A 509 -29.70 6.02 17.58
C ASP A 509 -30.47 4.78 18.05
N SER A 510 -30.62 4.60 19.38
CA SER A 510 -31.24 3.41 19.99
C SER A 510 -30.66 2.08 19.49
N ILE A 511 -29.37 2.09 19.12
CA ILE A 511 -28.61 0.89 18.73
C ILE A 511 -28.57 -0.01 19.95
N VAL A 512 -28.63 -1.34 19.81
CA VAL A 512 -28.64 -2.27 20.96
C VAL A 512 -27.31 -2.98 21.20
N ASP A 513 -26.54 -3.23 20.13
CA ASP A 513 -25.34 -4.08 20.18
C ASP A 513 -24.05 -3.27 20.05
N CYS A 514 -23.70 -2.56 21.13
CA CYS A 514 -22.43 -1.84 21.28
C CYS A 514 -21.64 -2.40 22.46
N LEU A 515 -20.36 -2.69 22.22
CA LEU A 515 -19.50 -3.41 23.15
C LEU A 515 -18.14 -2.73 23.28
N PHE A 516 -17.64 -2.62 24.51
CA PHE A 516 -16.53 -1.74 24.84
C PHE A 516 -15.43 -2.51 25.56
N PHE A 517 -14.26 -2.59 24.94
CA PHE A 517 -13.18 -3.48 25.35
C PHE A 517 -12.23 -2.79 26.33
N GLN A 518 -11.63 -3.58 27.20
CA GLN A 518 -10.62 -3.14 28.14
C GLN A 518 -9.40 -4.05 28.07
N SER A 519 -8.25 -3.53 28.49
CA SER A 519 -7.05 -4.36 28.62
C SER A 519 -7.32 -5.53 29.58
N PRO A 520 -6.97 -6.77 29.20
CA PRO A 520 -7.17 -7.92 30.06
C PRO A 520 -6.32 -7.88 31.34
N LEU A 521 -5.19 -7.16 31.32
CA LEU A 521 -4.28 -7.04 32.47
C LEU A 521 -4.92 -6.31 33.65
N TYR A 522 -5.99 -5.56 33.40
CA TYR A 522 -6.75 -4.91 34.46
C TYR A 522 -7.37 -5.89 35.48
N GLN A 523 -7.46 -7.18 35.15
CA GLN A 523 -7.95 -8.21 36.07
C GLN A 523 -6.86 -8.77 36.99
N GLU A 524 -5.59 -8.69 36.59
CA GLU A 524 -4.47 -9.27 37.36
C GLU A 524 -3.87 -8.28 38.38
N GLN A 525 -4.12 -6.97 38.20
CA GLN A 525 -3.55 -5.92 39.06
C GLN A 525 -4.61 -4.92 39.58
N PRO A 526 -5.66 -5.36 40.31
CA PRO A 526 -6.73 -4.49 40.77
C PRO A 526 -6.27 -3.36 41.71
N GLU A 527 -5.11 -3.50 42.38
CA GLU A 527 -4.56 -2.49 43.29
C GLU A 527 -3.77 -1.38 42.57
N ALA A 528 -3.02 -1.70 41.50
CA ALA A 528 -2.32 -0.73 40.66
C ALA A 528 -3.30 0.21 39.92
N ILE A 529 -4.47 -0.33 39.59
CA ILE A 529 -5.60 0.36 38.98
C ILE A 529 -6.23 1.40 39.90
N GLN A 530 -6.14 1.28 41.22
CA GLN A 530 -6.76 2.27 42.13
C GLN A 530 -6.14 3.67 42.04
N SER A 531 -5.00 3.83 41.36
CA SER A 531 -4.31 5.12 41.15
C SER A 531 -4.67 5.83 39.83
N ASN A 532 -5.45 5.18 38.95
CA ASN A 532 -5.82 5.62 37.61
C ASN A 532 -7.31 5.30 37.43
N PRO A 533 -8.21 6.18 36.97
CA PRO A 533 -9.63 5.83 36.86
C PRO A 533 -9.91 4.96 35.63
N VAL A 534 -9.16 3.87 35.51
CA VAL A 534 -9.65 2.67 34.86
C VAL A 534 -10.66 2.08 35.83
N VAL A 535 -11.92 2.47 35.67
CA VAL A 535 -12.99 1.72 36.32
C VAL A 535 -13.01 0.35 35.63
N THR A 536 -12.76 -0.71 36.39
CA THR A 536 -12.89 -2.10 35.94
C THR A 536 -14.31 -2.57 36.25
N PRO A 537 -15.31 -2.28 35.39
CA PRO A 537 -16.63 -2.86 35.56
C PRO A 537 -16.51 -4.39 35.55
N GLN A 538 -17.48 -5.08 36.15
CA GLN A 538 -17.66 -6.53 36.02
C GLN A 538 -18.13 -6.90 34.60
N GLY A 539 -17.32 -6.61 33.59
CA GLY A 539 -17.50 -6.99 32.19
C GLY A 539 -17.69 -8.49 31.95
N THR A 540 -18.04 -8.79 30.70
CA THR A 540 -18.28 -10.13 30.21
C THR A 540 -17.01 -10.66 29.54
N VAL A 541 -16.61 -11.86 29.96
CA VAL A 541 -15.62 -12.66 29.23
C VAL A 541 -16.22 -13.12 27.91
N LEU A 542 -15.64 -12.64 26.81
CA LEU A 542 -16.01 -13.10 25.47
C LEU A 542 -15.12 -14.29 25.11
N THR A 543 -15.65 -15.50 25.31
CA THR A 543 -14.98 -16.75 24.90
C THR A 543 -14.81 -16.80 23.39
N ALA A 544 -13.60 -17.09 22.94
CA ALA A 544 -13.25 -17.11 21.53
C ALA A 544 -12.50 -18.39 21.15
N LEU A 545 -12.50 -18.66 19.84
CA LEU A 545 -11.79 -19.75 19.16
C LEU A 545 -10.30 -19.72 19.55
N PRO A 546 -9.82 -20.58 20.47
CA PRO A 546 -8.53 -20.39 21.14
C PRO A 546 -7.35 -20.39 20.17
N GLU A 547 -7.41 -21.25 19.16
CA GLU A 547 -6.38 -21.33 18.13
C GLU A 547 -6.26 -20.04 17.31
N ARG A 548 -7.38 -19.36 17.00
CA ARG A 548 -7.36 -18.12 16.22
C ARG A 548 -6.86 -16.94 17.03
N VAL A 549 -7.25 -16.87 18.30
CA VAL A 549 -6.79 -15.82 19.23
C VAL A 549 -5.31 -15.97 19.53
N ALA A 550 -4.85 -17.19 19.82
CA ALA A 550 -3.43 -17.48 20.03
C ALA A 550 -2.61 -17.18 18.76
N ALA A 551 -3.11 -17.54 17.57
CA ALA A 551 -2.45 -17.23 16.32
C ALA A 551 -2.32 -15.70 16.13
N ALA A 552 -3.39 -14.95 16.36
CA ALA A 552 -3.41 -13.48 16.28
C ALA A 552 -2.40 -12.84 17.26
N ALA A 553 -2.35 -13.31 18.52
CA ALA A 553 -1.37 -12.87 19.51
C ALA A 553 0.08 -13.16 19.07
N ALA A 554 0.32 -14.37 18.56
CA ALA A 554 1.63 -14.80 18.08
C ALA A 554 2.14 -13.95 16.89
N ALA A 555 1.26 -13.24 16.18
CA ALA A 555 1.70 -12.32 15.13
C ALA A 555 2.58 -11.20 15.68
N TYR A 556 2.29 -10.64 16.85
CA TYR A 556 3.06 -9.50 17.37
C TYR A 556 4.49 -9.86 17.74
N LYS A 557 4.74 -11.12 18.12
CA LYS A 557 6.06 -11.65 18.50
C LYS A 557 7.03 -11.74 17.32
N GLU A 558 6.52 -11.64 16.10
CA GLU A 558 7.33 -11.75 14.90
C GLU A 558 8.18 -10.50 14.67
N ASP A 559 9.49 -10.65 14.84
CA ASP A 559 10.48 -9.61 14.62
C ASP A 559 11.25 -9.88 13.31
N TYR A 560 11.19 -8.96 12.35
CA TYR A 560 11.94 -9.03 11.10
C TYR A 560 12.62 -7.68 10.81
N PRO A 561 13.67 -7.29 11.55
CA PRO A 561 14.22 -5.92 11.48
C PRO A 561 14.74 -5.52 10.10
N LYS A 562 15.18 -6.50 9.30
CA LYS A 562 15.60 -6.31 7.90
C LYS A 562 14.43 -6.01 6.96
N LEU A 563 13.21 -6.33 7.39
CA LEU A 563 11.96 -6.14 6.67
C LEU A 563 11.18 -4.92 7.17
N GLY A 564 11.75 -4.12 8.09
CA GLY A 564 11.06 -2.97 8.70
C GLY A 564 9.99 -3.35 9.72
N ARG A 565 9.92 -4.63 10.14
CA ARG A 565 9.10 -5.09 11.25
C ARG A 565 9.99 -5.27 12.46
N HIS A 566 9.64 -4.62 13.56
CA HIS A 566 10.48 -4.49 14.74
C HIS A 566 9.80 -5.04 15.99
N SER A 567 8.75 -5.85 15.83
CA SER A 567 7.91 -6.39 16.90
C SER A 567 7.53 -5.31 17.92
N VAL A 568 7.15 -4.14 17.42
CA VAL A 568 6.95 -2.92 18.21
C VAL A 568 5.84 -3.13 19.22
N GLY A 569 4.73 -3.73 18.82
CA GLY A 569 3.60 -4.04 19.69
C GLY A 569 3.95 -5.10 20.72
N TRP A 570 4.69 -6.16 20.35
CA TRP A 570 5.20 -7.13 21.34
C TRP A 570 6.08 -6.47 22.39
N ARG A 571 7.05 -5.66 21.97
CA ARG A 571 7.94 -4.95 22.89
C ARG A 571 7.20 -3.90 23.74
N SER A 572 6.08 -3.39 23.25
CA SER A 572 5.28 -2.37 23.94
C SER A 572 4.34 -3.00 24.98
N VAL A 573 3.76 -4.17 24.69
CA VAL A 573 2.75 -4.83 25.53
C VAL A 573 2.92 -6.35 25.62
N GLU A 574 4.16 -6.79 25.90
CA GLU A 574 4.54 -8.19 26.05
C GLU A 574 3.66 -8.96 27.03
N SER A 575 3.41 -8.39 28.20
CA SER A 575 2.57 -9.00 29.25
C SER A 575 1.16 -9.26 28.75
N GLN A 576 0.57 -8.32 28.02
CA GLN A 576 -0.79 -8.44 27.49
C GLN A 576 -0.90 -9.47 26.37
N ILE A 577 0.07 -9.51 25.47
CA ILE A 577 0.11 -10.50 24.38
C ILE A 577 0.32 -11.91 24.95
N THR A 578 1.23 -12.05 25.91
CA THR A 578 1.46 -13.32 26.63
C THR A 578 0.21 -13.77 27.36
N TRP A 579 -0.49 -12.82 27.99
CA TRP A 579 -1.74 -13.11 28.67
C TRP A 579 -2.80 -13.66 27.70
N ILE A 580 -3.05 -12.97 26.58
CA ILE A 580 -4.09 -13.35 25.60
C ILE A 580 -3.78 -14.68 24.91
N GLU A 581 -2.50 -15.00 24.69
CA GLU A 581 -2.09 -16.28 24.15
C GLU A 581 -2.44 -17.44 25.10
N ASN A 582 -2.34 -17.23 26.41
CA ASN A 582 -2.69 -18.20 27.43
C ASN A 582 -4.18 -18.16 27.83
N HIS A 583 -4.85 -17.05 27.56
CA HIS A 583 -6.22 -16.76 27.94
C HIS A 583 -6.97 -16.21 26.72
N ALA A 584 -7.48 -17.13 25.90
CA ALA A 584 -8.11 -16.81 24.61
C ALA A 584 -9.51 -16.17 24.74
N TYR A 585 -9.59 -15.07 25.48
CA TYR A 585 -10.80 -14.29 25.65
C TYR A 585 -10.52 -12.80 25.73
N SER A 586 -11.52 -12.02 25.34
CA SER A 586 -11.50 -10.56 25.48
C SER A 586 -12.39 -10.14 26.64
N TRP A 587 -11.98 -9.05 27.32
CA TRP A 587 -12.80 -8.38 28.32
C TRP A 587 -13.55 -7.20 27.69
N ALA A 588 -14.86 -7.16 27.92
CA ALA A 588 -15.66 -6.04 27.46
C ALA A 588 -16.91 -5.81 28.32
N HIS A 589 -17.47 -4.61 28.27
CA HIS A 589 -18.73 -4.25 28.92
C HIS A 589 -19.71 -3.58 27.95
N GLY A 590 -20.99 -3.60 28.32
CA GLY A 590 -22.05 -2.88 27.60
C GLY A 590 -22.15 -1.41 28.02
N ARG A 591 -23.15 -0.70 27.49
CA ARG A 591 -23.35 0.74 27.71
C ARG A 591 -23.83 1.13 29.11
N VAL A 592 -24.60 0.27 29.77
CA VAL A 592 -25.31 0.58 31.04
C VAL A 592 -24.51 0.14 32.27
N TRP A 593 -23.18 0.24 32.22
CA TRP A 593 -22.30 -0.41 33.20
C TRP A 593 -21.56 0.54 34.16
N ALA A 594 -21.49 1.85 33.85
CA ALA A 594 -20.82 2.83 34.69
C ALA A 594 -21.82 3.68 35.48
N SER A 595 -21.51 4.04 36.72
CA SER A 595 -22.24 5.08 37.43
C SER A 595 -21.83 6.47 36.94
N ALA A 596 -22.67 7.49 37.16
CA ALA A 596 -22.29 8.87 36.83
C ALA A 596 -21.01 9.33 37.58
N ALA A 597 -20.70 8.73 38.72
CA ALA A 597 -19.46 9.00 39.45
C ALA A 597 -18.23 8.39 38.77
N ASP A 598 -18.37 7.20 38.18
CA ASP A 598 -17.31 6.53 37.41
C ASP A 598 -16.99 7.33 36.13
N GLU A 599 -18.03 7.80 35.43
CA GLU A 599 -17.87 8.65 34.24
C GLU A 599 -17.20 9.99 34.59
N LEU A 600 -17.61 10.63 35.70
CA LEU A 600 -16.99 11.86 36.17
C LEU A 600 -15.51 11.65 36.55
N ALA A 601 -15.20 10.55 37.24
CA ALA A 601 -13.83 10.24 37.64
C ALA A 601 -12.90 10.03 36.43
N ALA A 602 -13.39 9.32 35.40
CA ALA A 602 -12.67 9.15 34.14
C ALA A 602 -12.43 10.51 33.43
N ALA A 603 -13.47 11.34 33.31
CA ALA A 603 -13.37 12.67 32.70
C ALA A 603 -12.38 13.59 33.43
N GLU A 604 -12.48 13.68 34.76
CA GLU A 604 -11.58 14.51 35.57
C GLU A 604 -10.11 14.08 35.46
N TRP A 605 -9.85 12.78 35.31
CA TRP A 605 -8.49 12.31 35.09
C TRP A 605 -7.94 12.64 33.72
N ILE A 606 -8.76 12.52 32.68
CA ILE A 606 -8.35 12.93 31.33
C ILE A 606 -8.00 14.43 31.32
N ASP A 607 -8.79 15.26 32.00
CA ASP A 607 -8.50 16.69 32.15
C ASP A 607 -7.19 16.95 32.91
N ARG A 608 -6.96 16.24 34.02
CA ARG A 608 -5.68 16.31 34.76
C ARG A 608 -4.51 15.86 33.88
N TYR A 609 -4.64 14.74 33.17
CA TYR A 609 -3.61 14.18 32.31
C TYR A 609 -3.24 15.15 31.18
N GLN A 610 -4.24 15.76 30.53
CA GLN A 610 -4.02 16.78 29.49
C GLN A 610 -3.38 18.05 30.04
N SER A 611 -3.73 18.48 31.26
CA SER A 611 -3.15 19.69 31.88
C SER A 611 -1.64 19.54 32.17
N VAL A 612 -1.19 18.34 32.52
CA VAL A 612 0.24 18.03 32.73
C VAL A 612 1.00 18.01 31.40
N TYR A 613 0.40 17.48 30.34
CA TYR A 613 1.02 17.45 29.01
C TYR A 613 1.13 18.85 28.37
N SER A 614 0.07 19.65 28.47
CA SER A 614 0.03 21.00 27.88
C SER A 614 0.88 22.04 28.64
N ALA A 615 1.15 21.83 29.93
CA ALA A 615 2.07 22.67 30.71
C ALA A 615 3.57 22.47 30.37
N SER A 616 3.93 21.42 29.61
CA SER A 616 5.32 21.04 29.33
C SER A 616 5.97 21.72 28.11
N GLY A 617 5.29 22.69 27.47
CA GLY A 617 5.54 23.34 26.17
C GLY A 617 6.98 23.65 25.70
N SER A 618 7.86 22.67 25.60
CA SER A 618 9.16 22.80 24.93
C SER A 618 9.60 21.45 24.37
N ALA A 619 10.13 21.47 23.15
CA ALA A 619 11.02 20.42 22.68
C ALA A 619 12.09 20.15 23.75
N ARG A 620 12.02 19.00 24.42
CA ARG A 620 13.06 18.56 25.34
C ARG A 620 13.50 17.14 25.00
N THR A 621 14.79 17.06 24.68
CA THR A 621 15.67 15.92 24.97
C THR A 621 15.42 15.37 26.38
N PRO A 622 15.47 14.04 26.57
CA PRO A 622 15.03 13.39 27.79
C PRO A 622 16.06 13.55 28.91
N THR A 623 15.89 14.57 29.73
CA THR A 623 16.48 14.64 31.08
C THR A 623 15.57 15.44 32.01
N ALA A 624 14.46 14.83 32.41
CA ALA A 624 13.79 15.14 33.67
C ALA A 624 12.91 13.95 34.04
N THR A 625 13.37 13.23 35.06
CA THR A 625 12.70 12.14 35.77
C THR A 625 11.29 12.54 36.18
N ILE A 626 10.29 11.92 35.57
CA ILE A 626 8.99 11.66 36.21
C ILE A 626 9.20 10.34 36.97
N PRO A 627 8.81 10.21 38.26
CA PRO A 627 9.13 9.02 39.05
C PRO A 627 8.36 7.81 38.50
N PHE A 628 9.05 7.06 37.66
CA PHE A 628 8.89 5.62 37.45
C PHE A 628 10.18 4.99 37.99
N GLU A 629 10.39 5.05 39.30
CA GLU A 629 11.05 3.95 40.03
C GLU A 629 10.00 2.86 40.21
N GLU A 630 10.25 1.57 40.22
CA GLU A 630 11.32 0.66 39.80
C GLU A 630 10.59 -0.69 39.66
N ASP A 631 11.13 -1.60 38.87
CA ASP A 631 10.82 -3.05 38.86
C ASP A 631 9.38 -3.51 38.55
N ILE A 632 9.13 -3.91 37.30
CA ILE A 632 8.30 -5.09 37.02
C ILE A 632 9.03 -5.93 35.95
N ASP A 633 9.78 -6.91 36.45
CA ASP A 633 10.28 -8.10 35.75
C ASP A 633 9.13 -8.96 35.21
#